data_AF-A0A7K6SKR2-F1
#
_entry.id   AF-A0A7K6SKR2-F1
#
_cell.length_a   1.000
_cell.length_b   1.000
_cell.length_c   1.000
_cell.angle_alpha   90.00
_cell.angle_beta   90.00
_cell.angle_gamma   90.00
#
_symmetry.space_group_name_H-M   'P 1'
#
loop_
_entity.id
_entity.type
_entity.pdbx_description
1 polymer ?
#
loop_
_entity_poly.entity_id
_entity_poly.type
_entity_poly.pdbx_seq_one_letter_code
_entity_poly.pdbx_strand_id
1 'polypeptide(L)'
;MALGGCLRAGRGLLRAAGPRGPPARRGCAGGRPPAFGFLFDVDGVLVRGSQPLPAARQAFRRLADSSGRPRVPVVFLTNAGNCLRSAKAQELSQALGLQVSPEQVILSHSPLRLFSQFHQKCMLVAGQGPVEENAQNLGFKHVVTIEALRKAYPLLDMVDQSRRPKELPPPTTGFPIIEGVILFGEPVRWETSLQLIIDVLLSNGNPGAELQDVPYPHLPVLACNMDLLWMAEAKMPRFGHGTFLLCLETIYKKVTGQELKYEALIGKPSTVTYRYAEYLIKQQAEKQGWKSPIRRLYAVGDNPMSDVYGANLYNNYLKSAHQNQVQAGVKKSPQAASPQTEDHLELRKDCNNSVESCKSILVCTGVYRHNADGPSNTKECTTETVFHGHRDFCFDPSLVEASYIVQDVNDAVQLAFKKENWS
;
A
#
# COMPACT_ATOMS: atom_id res chain seq x y z
N MET A 1 7.22 83.83 21.52
CA MET A 1 6.77 83.98 22.93
C MET A 1 6.70 82.55 23.49
N ALA A 2 7.67 82.06 24.28
CA ALA A 2 7.83 82.26 25.74
C ALA A 2 6.51 81.96 26.48
N LEU A 3 6.35 81.08 27.47
CA LEU A 3 7.19 80.38 28.47
C LEU A 3 6.53 79.00 28.73
N GLY A 4 7.15 77.92 29.23
CA GLY A 4 7.94 77.77 30.46
C GLY A 4 7.03 77.24 31.60
N GLY A 5 7.30 76.02 32.08
CA GLY A 5 6.59 75.44 33.24
C GLY A 5 6.98 73.99 33.55
N CYS A 6 8.05 73.81 34.34
CA CYS A 6 8.38 72.55 35.02
C CYS A 6 7.47 72.31 36.23
N LEU A 7 7.16 71.05 36.55
CA LEU A 7 7.04 70.58 37.94
C LEU A 7 7.23 69.05 38.03
N ARG A 8 7.83 68.64 39.16
CA ARG A 8 8.51 67.38 39.44
C ARG A 8 7.60 66.28 39.99
N ALA A 9 8.04 65.04 39.72
CA ALA A 9 8.15 63.86 40.59
C ALA A 9 6.89 63.10 41.07
N GLY A 10 6.87 61.82 40.71
CA GLY A 10 6.17 60.75 41.42
C GLY A 10 6.67 59.39 40.92
N ARG A 11 7.67 58.81 41.61
CA ARG A 11 8.14 57.44 41.36
C ARG A 11 7.10 56.44 41.86
N GLY A 12 6.35 55.84 40.95
CA GLY A 12 5.55 54.64 41.19
C GLY A 12 6.24 53.41 40.60
N LEU A 13 6.60 52.44 41.45
CA LEU A 13 7.10 51.13 41.05
C LEU A 13 6.01 50.35 40.30
N LEU A 14 6.12 50.26 38.97
CA LEU A 14 5.37 49.31 38.15
C LEU A 14 6.22 48.05 37.96
N ARG A 15 5.82 46.96 38.61
CA ARG A 15 6.30 45.60 38.30
C ARG A 15 5.83 45.24 36.89
N ALA A 16 6.78 45.10 35.96
CA ALA A 16 6.52 44.55 34.64
C ALA A 16 6.14 43.07 34.77
N ALA A 17 4.93 42.71 34.32
CA ALA A 17 4.53 41.32 34.10
C ALA A 17 5.22 40.83 32.82
N GLY A 18 6.05 39.79 32.94
CA GLY A 18 6.70 39.13 31.80
C GLY A 18 5.68 38.46 30.87
N PRO A 19 6.05 38.19 29.61
CA PRO A 19 5.15 37.64 28.61
C PRO A 19 4.73 36.22 29.01
N ARG A 20 3.41 36.01 29.10
CA ARG A 20 2.81 34.69 29.30
C ARG A 20 3.20 33.79 28.12
N GLY A 21 3.94 32.72 28.41
CA GLY A 21 4.20 31.65 27.45
C GLY A 21 2.89 31.04 26.91
N PRO A 22 2.96 30.32 25.77
CA PRO A 22 1.77 29.75 25.15
C PRO A 22 1.08 28.79 26.12
N PRO A 23 -0.26 28.71 26.12
CA PRO A 23 -0.96 27.86 27.06
C PRO A 23 -0.57 26.40 26.79
N ALA A 24 -0.12 25.72 27.84
CA ALA A 24 0.06 24.28 27.83
C ALA A 24 -1.23 23.64 27.31
N ARG A 25 -1.12 22.83 26.25
CA ARG A 25 -2.20 22.01 25.72
C ARG A 25 -2.77 21.19 26.88
N ARG A 26 -3.96 21.57 27.37
CA ARG A 26 -4.75 20.72 28.27
C ARG A 26 -5.04 19.42 27.52
N GLY A 27 -4.37 18.35 27.93
CA GLY A 27 -4.69 17.00 27.49
C GLY A 27 -6.17 16.74 27.73
N CYS A 28 -6.85 16.20 26.72
CA CYS A 28 -8.22 15.72 26.87
C CYS A 28 -8.29 14.74 28.05
N ALA A 29 -9.25 14.98 28.94
CA ALA A 29 -9.51 14.13 30.07
C ALA A 29 -9.91 12.71 29.62
N GLY A 30 -9.24 11.69 30.18
CA GLY A 30 -9.94 10.52 30.74
C GLY A 30 -10.16 9.26 29.89
N GLY A 31 -9.38 8.98 28.85
CA GLY A 31 -9.45 7.69 28.12
C GLY A 31 -8.21 6.83 28.29
N ARG A 32 -8.37 5.51 28.50
CA ARG A 32 -7.25 4.55 28.43
C ARG A 32 -6.62 4.65 27.03
N PRO A 33 -5.29 4.76 26.88
CA PRO A 33 -4.65 4.76 25.55
C PRO A 33 -4.92 3.44 24.81
N PRO A 34 -5.11 3.47 23.48
CA PRO A 34 -5.40 2.28 22.70
C PRO A 34 -4.19 1.35 22.67
N ALA A 35 -4.45 0.04 22.72
CA ALA A 35 -3.44 -1.00 22.54
C ALA A 35 -3.67 -1.79 21.23
N PHE A 36 -4.50 -1.26 20.34
CA PHE A 36 -4.86 -1.87 19.06
C PHE A 36 -5.05 -0.80 17.98
N GLY A 37 -5.00 -1.21 16.71
CA GLY A 37 -5.24 -0.34 15.56
C GLY A 37 -5.97 -1.07 14.43
N PHE A 38 -6.42 -0.31 13.42
CA PHE A 38 -7.11 -0.86 12.26
C PHE A 38 -6.35 -0.60 10.96
N LEU A 39 -6.38 -1.61 10.09
CA LEU A 39 -6.03 -1.50 8.69
C LEU A 39 -7.31 -1.73 7.89
N PHE A 40 -7.82 -0.73 7.18
CA PHE A 40 -9.02 -0.86 6.36
C PHE A 40 -8.65 -0.92 4.90
N ASP A 41 -9.06 -1.97 4.20
CA ASP A 41 -9.22 -1.86 2.76
C ASP A 41 -10.28 -0.80 2.40
N VAL A 42 -10.26 -0.35 1.15
CA VAL A 42 -11.10 0.75 0.65
C VAL A 42 -12.24 0.23 -0.22
N ASP A 43 -11.91 -0.48 -1.28
CA ASP A 43 -12.86 -0.87 -2.33
C ASP A 43 -13.62 -2.13 -1.94
N GLY A 44 -14.94 -2.05 -1.77
CA GLY A 44 -15.75 -3.13 -1.23
C GLY A 44 -15.88 -3.12 0.30
N VAL A 45 -15.09 -2.31 1.00
CA VAL A 45 -15.15 -2.15 2.48
C VAL A 45 -15.69 -0.78 2.90
N LEU A 46 -15.18 0.29 2.32
CA LEU A 46 -15.56 1.68 2.65
C LEU A 46 -16.38 2.32 1.54
N VAL A 47 -16.05 1.99 0.30
CA VAL A 47 -16.70 2.53 -0.90
C VAL A 47 -17.00 1.42 -1.89
N ARG A 48 -17.90 1.68 -2.83
CA ARG A 48 -18.08 0.89 -4.06
C ARG A 48 -17.97 1.85 -5.23
N GLY A 49 -16.84 1.81 -5.94
CA GLY A 49 -16.47 2.89 -6.85
C GLY A 49 -16.36 4.21 -6.10
N SER A 50 -17.04 5.25 -6.59
CA SER A 50 -17.09 6.57 -5.92
C SER A 50 -18.08 6.66 -4.75
N GLN A 51 -18.94 5.65 -4.53
CA GLN A 51 -20.04 5.75 -3.59
C GLN A 51 -19.67 5.19 -2.21
N PRO A 52 -19.75 5.97 -1.12
CA PRO A 52 -19.48 5.47 0.23
C PRO A 52 -20.54 4.47 0.67
N LEU A 53 -20.10 3.38 1.30
CA LEU A 53 -21.03 2.44 1.95
C LEU A 53 -21.63 3.10 3.20
N PRO A 54 -22.95 2.98 3.44
CA PRO A 54 -23.59 3.58 4.61
C PRO A 54 -22.95 3.16 5.95
N ALA A 55 -22.52 1.91 6.04
CA ALA A 55 -21.82 1.35 7.20
C ALA A 55 -20.46 2.05 7.46
N ALA A 56 -19.74 2.49 6.42
CA ALA A 56 -18.45 3.16 6.58
C ALA A 56 -18.56 4.45 7.39
N ARG A 57 -19.58 5.28 7.11
CA ARG A 57 -19.82 6.50 7.89
C ARG A 57 -20.17 6.20 9.34
N GLN A 58 -20.91 5.13 9.61
CA GLN A 58 -21.24 4.72 10.98
C GLN A 58 -20.00 4.23 11.73
N ALA A 59 -19.18 3.39 11.08
CA ALA A 59 -17.94 2.87 11.63
C ALA A 59 -17.00 4.00 12.03
N PHE A 60 -16.78 4.98 11.15
CA PHE A 60 -15.83 6.06 11.41
C PHE A 60 -16.34 7.10 12.40
N ARG A 61 -17.66 7.29 12.54
CA ARG A 61 -18.22 8.05 13.67
C ARG A 61 -17.89 7.41 15.02
N ARG A 62 -17.80 6.07 15.10
CA ARG A 62 -17.41 5.37 16.34
C ARG A 62 -15.91 5.44 16.62
N LEU A 63 -15.11 5.48 15.54
CA LEU A 63 -13.66 5.60 15.60
C LEU A 63 -13.18 7.02 15.86
N ALA A 64 -14.04 8.03 15.74
CA ALA A 64 -13.71 9.43 16.01
C ALA A 64 -14.20 9.88 17.40
N ASP A 65 -13.44 10.76 18.05
CA ASP A 65 -13.88 11.48 19.26
C ASP A 65 -14.84 12.64 18.90
N SER A 66 -15.34 13.36 19.90
CA SER A 66 -16.24 14.51 19.69
C SER A 66 -15.61 15.66 18.90
N SER A 67 -14.28 15.69 18.74
CA SER A 67 -13.55 16.65 17.91
C SER A 67 -13.22 16.13 16.51
N GLY A 68 -13.68 14.93 16.16
CA GLY A 68 -13.40 14.30 14.87
C GLY A 68 -12.02 13.65 14.77
N ARG A 69 -11.27 13.54 15.88
CA ARG A 69 -9.94 12.90 15.89
C ARG A 69 -10.06 11.39 16.10
N PRO A 70 -9.19 10.57 15.49
CA PRO A 70 -9.19 9.13 15.71
C PRO A 70 -8.96 8.77 17.19
N ARG A 71 -9.80 7.89 17.73
CA ARG A 71 -9.70 7.32 19.09
C ARG A 71 -8.68 6.18 19.16
N VAL A 72 -8.35 5.60 18.02
CA VAL A 72 -7.42 4.50 17.80
C VAL A 72 -6.63 4.80 16.51
N PRO A 73 -5.41 4.27 16.32
CA PRO A 73 -4.66 4.48 15.08
C PRO A 73 -5.35 3.73 13.94
N VAL A 74 -5.44 4.40 12.78
CA VAL A 74 -6.15 3.90 11.60
C VAL A 74 -5.30 4.15 10.36
N VAL A 75 -5.10 3.11 9.57
CA VAL A 75 -4.49 3.17 8.25
C VAL A 75 -5.47 2.61 7.21
N PHE A 76 -5.56 3.29 6.07
CA PHE A 76 -6.29 2.86 4.89
C PHE A 76 -5.31 2.16 3.95
N LEU A 77 -5.55 0.90 3.65
CA LEU A 77 -4.63 0.03 2.92
C LEU A 77 -5.29 -0.51 1.65
N THR A 78 -5.02 0.13 0.52
CA THR A 78 -5.60 -0.23 -0.79
C THR A 78 -4.51 -0.63 -1.79
N ASN A 79 -4.84 -1.58 -2.65
CA ASN A 79 -4.03 -1.95 -3.81
C ASN A 79 -4.29 -1.04 -5.04
N ALA A 80 -5.07 0.03 -4.88
CA ALA A 80 -5.14 1.08 -5.87
C ALA A 80 -3.76 1.76 -6.04
N GLY A 81 -3.36 1.98 -7.29
CA GLY A 81 -2.08 2.59 -7.65
C GLY A 81 -2.19 3.76 -8.63
N ASN A 82 -3.41 4.17 -8.99
CA ASN A 82 -3.71 5.06 -10.10
C ASN A 82 -3.90 6.54 -9.73
N CYS A 83 -3.58 6.94 -8.51
CA CYS A 83 -3.79 8.30 -8.01
C CYS A 83 -2.66 8.72 -7.07
N LEU A 84 -2.64 10.01 -6.72
CA LEU A 84 -1.79 10.52 -5.66
C LEU A 84 -2.36 10.10 -4.29
N ARG A 85 -1.47 9.87 -3.34
CA ARG A 85 -1.82 9.59 -1.93
C ARG A 85 -2.69 10.68 -1.32
N SER A 86 -2.41 11.95 -1.64
CA SER A 86 -3.18 13.11 -1.19
C SER A 86 -4.59 13.15 -1.77
N ALA A 87 -4.73 12.85 -3.06
CA ALA A 87 -6.02 12.77 -3.73
C ALA A 87 -6.89 11.67 -3.10
N LYS A 88 -6.34 10.47 -2.87
CA LYS A 88 -7.06 9.38 -2.21
C LYS A 88 -7.48 9.73 -0.78
N ALA A 89 -6.63 10.43 -0.02
CA ALA A 89 -6.97 10.90 1.32
C ALA A 89 -8.13 11.91 1.29
N GLN A 90 -8.17 12.80 0.29
CA GLN A 90 -9.28 13.74 0.11
C GLN A 90 -10.59 13.02 -0.25
N GLU A 91 -10.54 12.04 -1.16
CA GLU A 91 -11.70 11.21 -1.51
C GLU A 91 -12.25 10.49 -0.27
N LEU A 92 -11.38 9.84 0.49
CA LEU A 92 -11.76 9.17 1.74
C LEU A 92 -12.34 10.15 2.77
N SER A 93 -11.79 11.37 2.84
CA SER A 93 -12.30 12.38 3.76
C SER A 93 -13.74 12.76 3.44
N GLN A 94 -14.05 12.94 2.15
CA GLN A 94 -15.40 13.23 1.67
C GLN A 94 -16.35 12.04 1.87
N ALA A 95 -15.88 10.82 1.58
CA ALA A 95 -16.66 9.60 1.73
C ALA A 95 -17.10 9.38 3.19
N LEU A 96 -16.16 9.53 4.14
CA LEU A 96 -16.35 9.24 5.56
C LEU A 96 -16.92 10.42 6.35
N GLY A 97 -16.81 11.65 5.82
CA GLY A 97 -17.21 12.87 6.52
C GLY A 97 -16.27 13.24 7.68
N LEU A 98 -15.00 12.82 7.60
CA LEU A 98 -13.96 13.04 8.61
C LEU A 98 -12.64 13.35 7.90
N GLN A 99 -11.74 14.10 8.55
CA GLN A 99 -10.45 14.42 7.96
C GLN A 99 -9.53 13.19 7.96
N VAL A 100 -9.13 12.74 6.77
CA VAL A 100 -8.14 11.70 6.55
C VAL A 100 -6.85 12.36 6.07
N SER A 101 -5.75 12.20 6.80
CA SER A 101 -4.46 12.73 6.36
C SER A 101 -3.80 11.78 5.34
N PRO A 102 -3.01 12.31 4.39
CA PRO A 102 -2.27 11.48 3.44
C PRO A 102 -1.42 10.41 4.13
N GLU A 103 -0.83 10.72 5.29
CA GLU A 103 -0.04 9.79 6.11
C GLU A 103 -0.80 8.55 6.58
N GLN A 104 -2.14 8.58 6.56
CA GLN A 104 -2.97 7.43 6.91
C GLN A 104 -3.25 6.50 5.72
N VAL A 105 -2.97 6.91 4.49
CA VAL A 105 -3.28 6.13 3.28
C VAL A 105 -2.05 5.36 2.82
N ILE A 106 -2.20 4.09 2.47
CA ILE A 106 -1.20 3.28 1.79
C ILE A 106 -1.81 2.85 0.47
N LEU A 107 -1.21 3.33 -0.62
CA LEU A 107 -1.44 2.86 -1.99
C LEU A 107 -0.52 1.67 -2.29
N SER A 108 -0.82 0.91 -3.33
CA SER A 108 -0.06 -0.27 -3.78
C SER A 108 1.46 -0.04 -3.83
N HIS A 109 1.86 1.10 -4.40
CA HIS A 109 3.25 1.49 -4.61
C HIS A 109 3.91 2.19 -3.40
N SER A 110 3.15 2.50 -2.34
CA SER A 110 3.67 3.25 -1.18
C SER A 110 4.89 2.60 -0.50
N PRO A 111 4.97 1.25 -0.36
CA PRO A 111 6.14 0.61 0.21
C PRO A 111 7.45 0.84 -0.57
N LEU A 112 7.41 1.23 -1.86
CA LEU A 112 8.63 1.54 -2.63
C LEU A 112 9.44 2.71 -2.07
N ARG A 113 8.88 3.49 -1.14
CA ARG A 113 9.65 4.47 -0.37
C ARG A 113 10.79 3.84 0.42
N LEU A 114 10.70 2.55 0.73
CA LEU A 114 11.71 1.78 1.45
C LEU A 114 12.78 1.16 0.52
N PHE A 115 12.61 1.29 -0.79
CA PHE A 115 13.43 0.64 -1.82
C PHE A 115 14.48 1.63 -2.37
N SER A 116 15.23 2.25 -1.46
CA SER A 116 16.19 3.33 -1.76
C SER A 116 17.30 2.91 -2.72
N GLN A 117 17.62 1.62 -2.80
CA GLN A 117 18.60 1.06 -3.74
C GLN A 117 18.20 1.23 -5.22
N PHE A 118 16.93 1.49 -5.51
CA PHE A 118 16.44 1.77 -6.87
C PHE A 118 16.18 3.25 -7.13
N HIS A 119 16.20 4.11 -6.11
CA HIS A 119 15.78 5.52 -6.25
C HIS A 119 16.68 6.33 -7.19
N GLN A 120 17.95 5.94 -7.33
CA GLN A 120 18.90 6.61 -8.23
C GLN A 120 18.99 5.98 -9.62
N LYS A 121 18.29 4.87 -9.86
CA LYS A 121 18.27 4.21 -11.16
C LYS A 121 17.26 4.86 -12.10
N CYS A 122 17.51 4.81 -13.40
CA CYS A 122 16.54 5.21 -14.41
C CYS A 122 15.47 4.13 -14.58
N MET A 123 14.28 4.36 -14.04
CA MET A 123 13.21 3.36 -13.99
C MET A 123 12.14 3.64 -15.05
N LEU A 124 11.80 2.64 -15.85
CA LEU A 124 10.58 2.66 -16.66
C LEU A 124 9.37 2.44 -15.76
N VAL A 125 8.40 3.35 -15.79
CA VAL A 125 7.18 3.25 -14.99
C VAL A 125 5.97 2.96 -15.88
N ALA A 126 5.20 1.94 -15.50
CA ALA A 126 3.95 1.57 -16.14
C ALA A 126 2.80 1.53 -15.12
N GLY A 127 1.64 2.04 -15.55
CA GLY A 127 0.43 2.09 -14.74
C GLY A 127 -0.49 3.21 -15.19
N GLN A 128 -1.45 3.56 -14.34
CA GLN A 128 -2.42 4.63 -14.56
C GLN A 128 -2.19 5.82 -13.63
N GLY A 129 -2.76 6.97 -13.99
CA GLY A 129 -2.65 8.19 -13.21
C GLY A 129 -1.32 8.93 -13.37
N PRO A 130 -0.96 9.80 -12.41
CA PRO A 130 0.26 10.61 -12.47
C PRO A 130 1.48 9.76 -12.08
N VAL A 131 1.83 8.77 -12.90
CA VAL A 131 2.88 7.78 -12.61
C VAL A 131 4.25 8.42 -12.38
N GLU A 132 4.58 9.49 -13.11
CA GLU A 132 5.85 10.19 -12.91
C GLU A 132 5.90 10.89 -11.54
N GLU A 133 4.85 11.63 -11.19
CA GLU A 133 4.75 12.33 -9.90
C GLU A 133 4.72 11.33 -8.73
N ASN A 134 4.01 10.20 -8.88
CA ASN A 134 3.99 9.12 -7.90
C ASN A 134 5.40 8.58 -7.65
N ALA A 135 6.17 8.28 -8.70
CA ALA A 135 7.54 7.79 -8.56
C ALA A 135 8.45 8.83 -7.90
N GLN A 136 8.37 10.10 -8.30
CA GLN A 136 9.16 11.18 -7.71
C GLN A 136 8.85 11.38 -6.21
N ASN A 137 7.56 11.33 -5.83
CA ASN A 137 7.12 11.43 -4.43
C ASN A 137 7.60 10.26 -3.55
N LEU A 138 7.89 9.10 -4.14
CA LEU A 138 8.44 7.93 -3.44
C LEU A 138 9.97 8.00 -3.28
N GLY A 139 10.65 8.85 -4.07
CA GLY A 139 12.10 9.07 -3.99
C GLY A 139 12.86 8.83 -5.30
N PHE A 140 12.22 8.25 -6.32
CA PHE A 140 12.86 7.96 -7.61
C PHE A 140 13.24 9.24 -8.35
N LYS A 141 14.50 9.36 -8.76
CA LYS A 141 15.05 10.57 -9.38
C LYS A 141 14.98 10.57 -10.91
N HIS A 142 15.05 9.39 -11.51
CA HIS A 142 15.10 9.24 -12.96
C HIS A 142 13.97 8.30 -13.40
N VAL A 143 12.97 8.86 -14.07
CA VAL A 143 11.74 8.18 -14.43
C VAL A 143 11.49 8.33 -15.92
N VAL A 144 11.25 7.20 -16.59
CA VAL A 144 10.80 7.15 -17.98
C VAL A 144 9.39 6.57 -17.98
N THR A 145 8.44 7.22 -18.64
CA THR A 145 7.09 6.66 -18.80
C THR A 145 6.99 5.83 -20.07
N ILE A 146 6.02 4.89 -20.12
CA ILE A 146 5.67 4.17 -21.35
C ILE A 146 5.43 5.13 -22.53
N GLU A 147 4.76 6.25 -22.28
CA GLU A 147 4.50 7.27 -23.28
C GLU A 147 5.78 7.96 -23.80
N ALA A 148 6.73 8.26 -22.91
CA ALA A 148 8.02 8.84 -23.28
C ALA A 148 8.86 7.85 -24.12
N LEU A 149 8.91 6.58 -23.70
CA LEU A 149 9.60 5.52 -24.44
C LEU A 149 8.99 5.32 -25.83
N ARG A 150 7.66 5.24 -25.91
CA ARG A 150 6.92 5.14 -27.17
C ARG A 150 7.20 6.29 -28.12
N LYS A 151 7.25 7.53 -27.61
CA LYS A 151 7.58 8.71 -28.43
C LYS A 151 9.01 8.70 -28.92
N ALA A 152 9.95 8.25 -28.09
CA ALA A 152 11.36 8.17 -28.44
C ALA A 152 11.64 7.09 -29.49
N TYR A 153 10.93 5.96 -29.43
CA TYR A 153 11.08 4.82 -30.34
C TYR A 153 9.73 4.43 -30.97
N PRO A 154 9.20 5.24 -31.91
CA PRO A 154 7.85 5.05 -32.46
C PRO A 154 7.68 3.77 -33.28
N LEU A 155 8.77 3.12 -33.71
CA LEU A 155 8.72 1.83 -34.40
C LEU A 155 8.57 0.62 -33.47
N LEU A 156 8.61 0.80 -32.14
CA LEU A 156 8.40 -0.29 -31.18
C LEU A 156 6.90 -0.54 -30.92
N ASP A 157 6.06 0.51 -30.95
CA ASP A 157 4.61 0.38 -30.71
C ASP A 157 3.82 0.22 -32.01
N MET A 158 4.15 -0.83 -32.77
CA MET A 158 3.53 -1.12 -34.07
C MET A 158 2.30 -2.03 -33.97
N VAL A 159 1.97 -2.46 -32.75
CA VAL A 159 0.75 -3.21 -32.43
C VAL A 159 -0.50 -2.36 -32.64
N ASP A 160 -0.38 -1.02 -32.56
CA ASP A 160 -1.41 -0.08 -32.96
C ASP A 160 -1.09 0.52 -34.33
N GLN A 161 -1.78 0.01 -35.35
CA GLN A 161 -1.58 0.41 -36.74
C GLN A 161 -1.83 1.90 -36.97
N SER A 162 -2.66 2.56 -36.14
CA SER A 162 -2.94 3.99 -36.28
C SER A 162 -1.74 4.87 -35.90
N ARG A 163 -0.78 4.33 -35.13
CA ARG A 163 0.43 5.03 -34.68
C ARG A 163 1.63 4.82 -35.58
N ARG A 164 1.53 3.94 -36.60
CA ARG A 164 2.61 3.64 -37.52
C ARG A 164 3.08 4.93 -38.24
N PRO A 165 4.36 5.33 -38.10
CA PRO A 165 4.90 6.46 -38.84
C PRO A 165 4.77 6.24 -40.35
N LYS A 166 4.41 7.30 -41.09
CA LYS A 166 4.36 7.27 -42.56
C LYS A 166 5.75 7.31 -43.20
N GLU A 167 6.69 7.90 -42.48
CA GLU A 167 8.09 8.05 -42.87
C GLU A 167 8.98 7.42 -41.81
N LEU A 168 10.20 7.03 -42.20
CA LEU A 168 11.16 6.46 -41.27
C LEU A 168 11.58 7.55 -40.26
N PRO A 169 11.35 7.35 -38.95
CA PRO A 169 11.77 8.30 -37.94
C PRO A 169 13.31 8.37 -37.86
N PRO A 170 13.88 9.53 -37.51
CA PRO A 170 15.31 9.64 -37.31
C PRO A 170 15.79 8.75 -36.15
N PRO A 171 17.06 8.33 -36.13
CA PRO A 171 17.62 7.58 -35.02
C PRO A 171 17.48 8.32 -33.70
N THR A 172 17.05 7.60 -32.67
CA THR A 172 16.92 8.13 -31.31
C THR A 172 18.30 8.38 -30.73
N THR A 173 18.56 9.59 -30.23
CA THR A 173 19.83 9.98 -29.61
C THR A 173 19.59 10.56 -28.21
N GLY A 174 20.47 10.23 -27.25
CA GLY A 174 20.42 10.78 -25.90
C GLY A 174 19.26 10.28 -25.02
N PHE A 175 18.52 9.26 -25.44
CA PHE A 175 17.53 8.62 -24.57
C PHE A 175 18.24 7.85 -23.44
N PRO A 176 17.82 7.97 -22.17
CA PRO A 176 18.51 7.35 -21.06
C PRO A 176 18.40 5.82 -21.12
N ILE A 177 19.45 5.13 -20.67
CA ILE A 177 19.41 3.68 -20.48
C ILE A 177 18.48 3.37 -19.32
N ILE A 178 17.50 2.50 -19.55
CA ILE A 178 16.58 2.06 -18.50
C ILE A 178 17.27 0.96 -17.69
N GLU A 179 17.23 1.08 -16.36
CA GLU A 179 17.93 0.19 -15.43
C GLU A 179 16.98 -0.69 -14.61
N GLY A 180 15.66 -0.57 -14.84
CA GLY A 180 14.64 -1.36 -14.18
C GLY A 180 13.22 -0.94 -14.58
N VAL A 181 12.24 -1.76 -14.21
CA VAL A 181 10.82 -1.53 -14.52
C VAL A 181 10.02 -1.49 -13.23
N ILE A 182 9.12 -0.51 -13.10
CA ILE A 182 8.15 -0.42 -12.00
C ILE A 182 6.75 -0.53 -12.58
N LEU A 183 5.99 -1.48 -12.07
CA LEU A 183 4.59 -1.71 -12.41
C LEU A 183 3.72 -1.25 -11.24
N PHE A 184 3.23 0.00 -11.29
CA PHE A 184 2.41 0.58 -10.21
C PHE A 184 0.98 0.01 -10.16
N GLY A 185 0.47 -0.42 -11.31
CA GLY A 185 -0.91 -0.81 -11.54
C GLY A 185 -1.10 -1.10 -13.03
N GLU A 186 -2.25 -1.65 -13.41
CA GLU A 186 -2.47 -2.08 -14.79
C GLU A 186 -2.50 -0.85 -15.70
N PRO A 187 -1.68 -0.80 -16.77
CA PRO A 187 -1.74 0.32 -17.70
C PRO A 187 -3.02 0.25 -18.54
N VAL A 188 -3.36 1.34 -19.22
CA VAL A 188 -4.32 1.30 -20.34
C VAL A 188 -3.55 0.82 -21.58
N ARG A 189 -4.21 0.10 -22.49
CA ARG A 189 -3.59 -0.44 -23.71
C ARG A 189 -2.47 -1.42 -23.41
N TRP A 190 -2.90 -2.60 -22.96
CA TRP A 190 -2.00 -3.66 -22.51
C TRP A 190 -1.08 -4.11 -23.64
N GLU A 191 -1.57 -4.16 -24.88
CA GLU A 191 -0.78 -4.53 -26.05
C GLU A 191 0.48 -3.67 -26.21
N THR A 192 0.34 -2.34 -26.11
CA THR A 192 1.46 -1.39 -26.19
C THR A 192 2.40 -1.56 -25.00
N SER A 193 1.85 -1.65 -23.79
CA SER A 193 2.68 -1.72 -22.57
C SER A 193 3.45 -3.04 -22.48
N LEU A 194 2.81 -4.17 -22.82
CA LEU A 194 3.43 -5.49 -22.85
C LEU A 194 4.58 -5.52 -23.86
N GLN A 195 4.35 -5.04 -25.09
CA GLN A 195 5.38 -4.95 -26.12
C GLN A 195 6.60 -4.17 -25.62
N LEU A 196 6.39 -2.92 -25.17
CA LEU A 196 7.48 -2.03 -24.78
C LEU A 196 8.22 -2.50 -23.52
N ILE A 197 7.53 -3.08 -22.53
CA ILE A 197 8.18 -3.65 -21.36
C ILE A 197 9.06 -4.84 -21.77
N ILE A 198 8.55 -5.73 -22.64
CA ILE A 198 9.33 -6.87 -23.12
C ILE A 198 10.55 -6.38 -23.90
N ASP A 199 10.40 -5.43 -24.82
CA ASP A 199 11.53 -4.87 -25.57
C ASP A 199 12.61 -4.31 -24.65
N VAL A 200 12.22 -3.61 -23.58
CA VAL A 200 13.16 -3.09 -22.58
C VAL A 200 13.87 -4.20 -21.80
N LEU A 201 13.16 -5.26 -21.42
CA LEU A 201 13.75 -6.40 -20.73
C LEU A 201 14.71 -7.18 -21.64
N LEU A 202 14.36 -7.38 -22.90
CA LEU A 202 15.18 -8.11 -23.87
C LEU A 202 16.42 -7.33 -24.31
N SER A 203 16.31 -6.00 -24.39
CA SER A 203 17.40 -5.11 -24.80
C SER A 203 18.30 -4.63 -23.66
N ASN A 204 18.11 -5.16 -22.45
CA ASN A 204 18.80 -4.71 -21.25
C ASN A 204 18.74 -3.18 -21.06
N GLY A 205 17.59 -2.58 -21.36
CA GLY A 205 17.34 -1.15 -21.15
C GLY A 205 17.62 -0.24 -22.33
N ASN A 206 18.09 -0.77 -23.47
CA ASN A 206 18.38 -0.01 -24.68
C ASN A 206 17.67 -0.58 -25.91
N PRO A 207 16.36 -0.33 -26.11
CA PRO A 207 15.59 -0.97 -27.16
C PRO A 207 15.91 -0.43 -28.58
N GLY A 208 16.81 0.55 -28.70
CA GLY A 208 17.35 0.98 -29.99
C GLY A 208 18.60 0.23 -30.44
N ALA A 209 19.21 -0.59 -29.57
CA ALA A 209 20.39 -1.38 -29.91
C ALA A 209 20.02 -2.70 -30.60
N GLU A 210 20.94 -3.22 -31.41
CA GLU A 210 20.81 -4.59 -31.95
C GLU A 210 20.88 -5.61 -30.82
N LEU A 211 19.92 -6.53 -30.79
CA LEU A 211 19.89 -7.62 -29.82
C LEU A 211 20.95 -8.66 -30.19
N GLN A 212 21.95 -8.84 -29.33
CA GLN A 212 22.92 -9.94 -29.44
C GLN A 212 22.42 -11.15 -28.65
N ASP A 213 22.44 -11.04 -27.32
CA ASP A 213 21.99 -12.07 -26.39
C ASP A 213 20.86 -11.54 -25.50
N VAL A 214 19.89 -12.40 -25.17
CA VAL A 214 18.83 -12.05 -24.22
C VAL A 214 19.39 -12.11 -22.80
N PRO A 215 19.39 -10.99 -22.03
CA PRO A 215 19.96 -10.96 -20.70
C PRO A 215 19.14 -11.82 -19.72
N TYR A 216 19.85 -12.61 -18.90
CA TYR A 216 19.23 -13.33 -17.79
C TYR A 216 20.17 -13.44 -16.58
N PRO A 217 19.75 -13.02 -15.35
CA PRO A 217 18.48 -12.36 -15.06
C PRO A 217 18.33 -11.06 -15.85
N HIS A 218 17.10 -10.77 -16.29
CA HIS A 218 16.76 -9.52 -16.95
C HIS A 218 16.81 -8.34 -15.96
N LEU A 219 16.57 -7.11 -16.43
CA LEU A 219 16.49 -5.93 -15.57
C LEU A 219 15.49 -6.13 -14.40
N PRO A 220 15.74 -5.53 -13.22
CA PRO A 220 14.87 -5.69 -12.06
C PRO A 220 13.45 -5.19 -12.35
N VAL A 221 12.45 -6.01 -12.01
CA VAL A 221 11.03 -5.69 -12.13
C VAL A 221 10.40 -5.58 -10.74
N LEU A 222 9.79 -4.44 -10.44
CA LEU A 222 9.08 -4.17 -9.18
C LEU A 222 7.58 -4.09 -9.48
N ALA A 223 6.77 -5.04 -9.01
CA ALA A 223 5.32 -5.01 -9.19
C ALA A 223 4.61 -4.65 -7.89
N CYS A 224 3.64 -3.74 -7.99
CA CYS A 224 3.05 -3.10 -6.81
C CYS A 224 1.69 -3.62 -6.39
N ASN A 225 1.00 -4.37 -7.25
CA ASN A 225 -0.33 -4.90 -6.99
C ASN A 225 -0.41 -6.30 -7.58
N MET A 226 -0.89 -7.27 -6.82
CA MET A 226 -0.99 -8.67 -7.26
C MET A 226 -2.44 -9.14 -7.44
N ASP A 227 -3.41 -8.27 -7.20
CA ASP A 227 -4.81 -8.66 -7.26
C ASP A 227 -5.19 -9.06 -8.69
N LEU A 228 -5.58 -10.32 -8.85
CA LEU A 228 -6.15 -10.80 -10.11
C LEU A 228 -7.48 -10.11 -10.40
N LEU A 229 -8.29 -9.89 -9.36
CA LEU A 229 -9.63 -9.34 -9.45
C LEU A 229 -9.88 -8.30 -8.35
N TRP A 230 -10.69 -7.28 -8.66
CA TRP A 230 -11.13 -6.26 -7.70
C TRP A 230 -12.59 -5.83 -7.94
N MET A 231 -13.21 -5.19 -6.94
CA MET A 231 -14.60 -4.75 -7.01
C MET A 231 -14.75 -3.28 -7.41
N ALA A 232 -15.38 -3.06 -8.56
CA ALA A 232 -15.83 -1.76 -9.05
C ALA A 232 -17.36 -1.61 -8.91
N GLU A 233 -17.98 -0.73 -9.69
CA GLU A 233 -19.42 -0.49 -9.70
C GLU A 233 -20.23 -1.66 -10.28
N ALA A 234 -19.62 -2.45 -11.17
CA ALA A 234 -20.28 -3.59 -11.80
C ALA A 234 -20.57 -4.71 -10.80
N LYS A 235 -21.62 -5.51 -11.06
CA LYS A 235 -21.98 -6.66 -10.22
C LYS A 235 -20.91 -7.77 -10.21
N MET A 236 -20.09 -7.84 -11.25
CA MET A 236 -19.01 -8.82 -11.39
C MET A 236 -17.65 -8.15 -11.17
N PRO A 237 -16.69 -8.81 -10.48
CA PRO A 237 -15.33 -8.28 -10.30
C PRO A 237 -14.66 -7.95 -11.64
N ARG A 238 -13.77 -6.96 -11.65
CA ARG A 238 -12.97 -6.53 -12.82
C ARG A 238 -11.56 -7.11 -12.72
N PHE A 239 -10.88 -7.26 -13.86
CA PHE A 239 -9.46 -7.63 -13.87
C PHE A 239 -8.62 -6.57 -13.18
N GLY A 240 -7.70 -7.00 -12.33
CA GLY A 240 -6.71 -6.16 -11.67
C GLY A 240 -5.32 -6.33 -12.28
N HIS A 241 -4.32 -5.76 -11.61
CA HIS A 241 -2.94 -5.83 -12.05
C HIS A 241 -2.39 -7.26 -12.14
N GLY A 242 -2.83 -8.17 -11.28
CA GLY A 242 -2.41 -9.57 -11.32
C GLY A 242 -2.70 -10.25 -12.67
N THR A 243 -3.77 -9.86 -13.37
CA THR A 243 -4.04 -10.36 -14.72
C THR A 243 -3.04 -9.80 -15.74
N PHE A 244 -2.64 -8.54 -15.61
CA PHE A 244 -1.59 -7.95 -16.45
C PHE A 244 -0.24 -8.64 -16.21
N LEU A 245 0.13 -8.92 -14.95
CA LEU A 245 1.34 -9.67 -14.59
C LEU A 245 1.35 -11.06 -15.23
N LEU A 246 0.23 -11.79 -15.13
CA LEU A 246 0.07 -13.11 -15.76
C LEU A 246 0.33 -13.06 -17.27
N CYS A 247 -0.19 -12.04 -17.96
CA CYS A 247 0.06 -11.84 -19.38
C CYS A 247 1.55 -11.56 -19.66
N LEU A 248 2.15 -10.61 -18.94
CA LEU A 248 3.56 -10.23 -19.10
C LEU A 248 4.49 -11.42 -18.91
N GLU A 249 4.28 -12.16 -17.83
CA GLU A 249 5.01 -13.38 -17.50
C GLU A 249 4.91 -14.46 -18.58
N THR A 250 3.68 -14.73 -19.03
CA THR A 250 3.43 -15.77 -20.03
C THR A 250 4.09 -15.42 -21.35
N ILE A 251 4.01 -14.16 -21.78
CA ILE A 251 4.63 -13.71 -23.01
C ILE A 251 6.16 -13.75 -22.88
N TYR A 252 6.73 -13.22 -21.78
CA TYR A 252 8.18 -13.26 -21.55
C TYR A 252 8.72 -14.70 -21.61
N LYS A 253 8.05 -15.64 -20.94
CA LYS A 253 8.42 -17.07 -20.98
C LYS A 253 8.28 -17.67 -22.38
N LYS A 254 7.24 -17.32 -23.13
CA LYS A 254 7.05 -17.84 -24.49
C LYS A 254 8.06 -17.28 -25.49
N VAL A 255 8.52 -16.05 -25.30
CA VAL A 255 9.51 -15.40 -26.17
C VAL A 255 10.93 -15.86 -25.84
N THR A 256 11.26 -16.02 -24.55
CA THR A 256 12.64 -16.26 -24.10
C THR A 256 12.94 -17.69 -23.65
N GLY A 257 11.92 -18.47 -23.34
CA GLY A 257 12.05 -19.75 -22.63
C GLY A 257 12.38 -19.63 -21.14
N GLN A 258 12.55 -18.42 -20.59
CA GLN A 258 12.93 -18.15 -19.21
C GLN A 258 11.76 -17.61 -18.38
N GLU A 259 11.79 -17.83 -17.07
CA GLU A 259 10.80 -17.23 -16.17
C GLU A 259 11.10 -15.75 -15.92
N LEU A 260 10.07 -14.91 -15.96
CA LEU A 260 10.17 -13.53 -15.49
C LEU A 260 10.31 -13.52 -13.96
N LYS A 261 11.34 -12.82 -13.46
CA LYS A 261 11.65 -12.69 -12.04
C LYS A 261 11.32 -11.30 -11.53
N TYR A 262 10.63 -11.23 -10.40
CA TYR A 262 10.39 -9.99 -9.70
C TYR A 262 11.43 -9.78 -8.62
N GLU A 263 12.01 -8.58 -8.59
CA GLU A 263 12.91 -8.15 -7.52
C GLU A 263 12.10 -7.65 -6.31
N ALA A 264 10.86 -7.21 -6.55
CA ALA A 264 9.90 -6.90 -5.50
C ALA A 264 8.47 -7.18 -5.95
N LEU A 265 7.72 -7.89 -5.11
CA LEU A 265 6.28 -8.06 -5.19
C LEU A 265 5.65 -7.43 -3.94
N ILE A 266 5.12 -6.21 -4.11
CA ILE A 266 4.49 -5.45 -3.03
C ILE A 266 3.00 -5.24 -3.31
N GLY A 267 2.32 -4.49 -2.42
CA GLY A 267 0.86 -4.52 -2.32
C GLY A 267 0.40 -5.70 -1.49
N LYS A 268 -0.89 -5.75 -1.14
CA LYS A 268 -1.47 -6.95 -0.51
C LYS A 268 -1.41 -8.12 -1.50
N PRO A 269 -1.11 -9.37 -1.07
CA PRO A 269 -0.94 -9.83 0.31
C PRO A 269 0.50 -9.76 0.89
N SER A 270 1.44 -9.04 0.27
CA SER A 270 2.85 -9.00 0.69
C SER A 270 3.04 -8.53 2.14
N THR A 271 3.90 -9.22 2.90
CA THR A 271 4.21 -8.88 4.31
C THR A 271 4.88 -7.52 4.43
N VAL A 272 5.67 -7.10 3.43
CA VAL A 272 6.30 -5.77 3.35
C VAL A 272 5.27 -4.65 3.46
N THR A 273 4.13 -4.82 2.81
CA THR A 273 3.01 -3.89 2.84
C THR A 273 2.44 -3.74 4.26
N TYR A 274 2.27 -4.84 4.98
CA TYR A 274 1.78 -4.83 6.36
C TYR A 274 2.83 -4.32 7.36
N ARG A 275 4.12 -4.57 7.14
CA ARG A 275 5.22 -3.97 7.91
C ARG A 275 5.22 -2.44 7.79
N TYR A 276 5.01 -1.93 6.57
CA TYR A 276 4.87 -0.49 6.34
C TYR A 276 3.61 0.08 7.01
N ALA A 277 2.50 -0.67 7.01
CA ALA A 277 1.29 -0.31 7.74
C ALA A 277 1.52 -0.24 9.26
N GLU A 278 2.20 -1.22 9.85
CA GLU A 278 2.58 -1.18 11.27
C GLU A 278 3.44 0.05 11.59
N TYR A 279 4.41 0.37 10.74
CA TYR A 279 5.24 1.57 10.91
C TYR A 279 4.39 2.85 10.97
N LEU A 280 3.41 3.01 10.07
CA LEU A 280 2.51 4.17 10.09
C LEU A 280 1.59 4.19 11.32
N ILE A 281 1.10 3.03 11.76
CA ILE A 281 0.32 2.90 13.01
C ILE A 281 1.15 3.37 14.21
N LYS A 282 2.42 2.96 14.31
CA LYS A 282 3.34 3.41 15.37
C LYS A 282 3.57 4.92 15.33
N GLN A 283 3.84 5.48 14.15
CA GLN A 283 3.99 6.93 13.99
C GLN A 283 2.75 7.71 14.39
N GLN A 284 1.55 7.21 14.07
CA GLN A 284 0.31 7.85 14.50
C GLN A 284 0.18 7.85 16.03
N ALA A 285 0.46 6.71 16.68
CA ALA A 285 0.40 6.59 18.13
C ALA A 285 1.39 7.55 18.83
N GLU A 286 2.63 7.63 18.33
CA GLU A 286 3.64 8.57 18.83
C GLU A 286 3.18 10.04 18.68
N LYS A 287 2.69 10.43 17.50
CA LYS A 287 2.20 11.80 17.23
C LYS A 287 1.01 12.19 18.12
N GLN A 288 0.14 11.23 18.46
CA GLN A 288 -1.00 11.45 19.35
C GLN A 288 -0.64 11.35 20.85
N GLY A 289 0.61 10.98 21.18
CA GLY A 289 1.05 10.80 22.56
C GLY A 289 0.48 9.57 23.25
N TRP A 290 0.04 8.56 22.49
CA TRP A 290 -0.41 7.27 23.04
C TRP A 290 0.81 6.48 23.51
N LYS A 291 1.01 6.46 24.83
CA LYS A 291 2.15 5.79 25.48
C LYS A 291 2.05 4.27 25.51
N SER A 292 0.85 3.71 25.31
CA SER A 292 0.67 2.27 25.31
C SER A 292 1.09 1.66 23.97
N PRO A 293 1.84 0.55 23.98
CA PRO A 293 2.20 -0.15 22.76
C PRO A 293 0.95 -0.65 22.04
N ILE A 294 0.91 -0.49 20.73
CA ILE A 294 -0.07 -1.16 19.88
C ILE A 294 0.35 -2.62 19.77
N ARG A 295 -0.50 -3.52 20.31
CA ARG A 295 -0.30 -4.97 20.38
C ARG A 295 -1.12 -5.76 19.37
N ARG A 296 -2.24 -5.20 18.92
CA ARG A 296 -3.15 -5.88 17.99
C ARG A 296 -3.51 -5.01 16.79
N LEU A 297 -3.48 -5.61 15.61
CA LEU A 297 -3.99 -4.99 14.39
C LEU A 297 -5.23 -5.76 13.92
N TYR A 298 -6.29 -5.05 13.56
CA TYR A 298 -7.46 -5.61 12.90
C TYR A 298 -7.44 -5.18 11.43
N ALA A 299 -7.17 -6.14 10.54
CA ALA A 299 -7.17 -5.93 9.11
C ALA A 299 -8.56 -6.26 8.56
N VAL A 300 -9.28 -5.25 8.08
CA VAL A 300 -10.66 -5.35 7.60
C VAL A 300 -10.64 -5.27 6.07
N GLY A 301 -11.13 -6.32 5.42
CA GLY A 301 -11.05 -6.50 3.97
C GLY A 301 -12.21 -7.29 3.39
N ASP A 302 -12.38 -7.25 2.08
CA ASP A 302 -13.44 -7.95 1.36
C ASP A 302 -12.91 -9.13 0.51
N ASN A 303 -11.59 -9.21 0.30
CA ASN A 303 -10.96 -10.18 -0.59
C ASN A 303 -10.16 -11.24 0.21
N PRO A 304 -10.59 -12.51 0.23
CA PRO A 304 -9.88 -13.58 0.93
C PRO A 304 -8.43 -13.77 0.47
N MET A 305 -8.16 -13.61 -0.83
CA MET A 305 -6.84 -13.85 -1.44
C MET A 305 -5.86 -12.67 -1.27
N SER A 306 -6.34 -11.51 -0.81
CA SER A 306 -5.55 -10.29 -0.69
C SER A 306 -5.50 -9.80 0.75
N ASP A 307 -6.66 -9.44 1.31
CA ASP A 307 -6.74 -8.86 2.66
C ASP A 307 -6.57 -9.92 3.74
N VAL A 308 -7.37 -10.99 3.67
CA VAL A 308 -7.35 -12.05 4.68
C VAL A 308 -6.02 -12.79 4.62
N TYR A 309 -5.62 -13.21 3.41
CA TYR A 309 -4.35 -13.89 3.18
C TYR A 309 -3.17 -13.04 3.66
N GLY A 310 -3.12 -11.75 3.31
CA GLY A 310 -2.04 -10.85 3.72
C GLY A 310 -1.99 -10.62 5.23
N ALA A 311 -3.14 -10.42 5.87
CA ALA A 311 -3.22 -10.28 7.33
C ALA A 311 -2.78 -11.56 8.07
N ASN A 312 -3.14 -12.72 7.55
CA ASN A 312 -2.78 -14.02 8.11
C ASN A 312 -1.29 -14.33 7.90
N LEU A 313 -0.74 -14.08 6.71
CA LEU A 313 0.70 -14.12 6.45
C LEU A 313 1.46 -13.22 7.43
N TYR A 314 0.99 -11.98 7.61
CA TYR A 314 1.63 -11.05 8.52
C TYR A 314 1.55 -11.52 9.97
N ASN A 315 0.42 -12.07 10.40
CA ASN A 315 0.27 -12.65 11.73
C ASN A 315 1.24 -13.83 11.96
N ASN A 316 1.47 -14.68 10.96
CA ASN A 316 2.46 -15.76 11.04
C ASN A 316 3.89 -15.22 11.12
N TYR A 317 4.20 -14.15 10.37
CA TYR A 317 5.47 -13.43 10.49
C TYR A 317 5.68 -12.89 11.92
N LEU A 318 4.67 -12.25 12.51
CA LEU A 318 4.73 -11.73 13.89
C LEU A 318 4.99 -12.84 14.93
N LYS A 319 4.28 -13.97 14.82
CA LYS A 319 4.48 -15.14 15.70
C LYS A 319 5.89 -15.70 15.58
N SER A 320 6.39 -15.85 14.36
CA SER A 320 7.74 -16.37 14.09
C SER A 320 8.83 -15.44 14.64
N ALA A 321 8.67 -14.13 14.43
CA ALA A 321 9.57 -13.13 14.98
C ALA A 321 9.59 -13.16 16.53
N HIS A 322 8.43 -13.30 17.17
CA HIS A 322 8.34 -13.42 18.62
C HIS A 322 9.02 -14.71 19.15
N GLN A 323 8.79 -15.85 18.50
CA GLN A 323 9.44 -17.11 18.84
C GLN A 323 10.97 -17.01 18.73
N ASN A 324 11.46 -16.40 17.65
CA ASN A 324 12.90 -16.21 17.43
C ASN A 324 13.53 -15.29 18.48
N GLN A 325 12.82 -14.23 18.92
CA GLN A 325 13.28 -13.35 20.00
C GLN A 325 13.34 -14.09 21.35
N VAL A 326 12.33 -14.91 21.65
CA VAL A 326 12.32 -15.74 22.87
C VAL A 326 13.44 -16.77 22.85
N GLN A 327 13.71 -17.41 21.70
CA GLN A 327 14.79 -18.39 21.56
C GLN A 327 16.19 -17.75 21.57
N ALA A 328 16.37 -16.58 20.95
CA ALA A 328 17.64 -15.84 20.99
C ALA A 328 17.96 -15.29 22.39
N GLY A 329 16.94 -15.02 23.22
CA GLY A 329 17.10 -14.73 24.64
C GLY A 329 17.57 -15.92 25.48
N VAL A 330 17.42 -17.15 24.96
CA VAL A 330 17.71 -18.41 25.67
C VAL A 330 18.98 -19.12 25.13
N LYS A 331 19.42 -18.85 23.88
CA LYS A 331 20.62 -19.47 23.30
C LYS A 331 21.50 -18.44 22.57
N LYS A 332 22.63 -18.07 23.18
CA LYS A 332 23.78 -17.48 22.48
C LYS A 332 24.59 -18.58 21.79
N SER A 333 24.24 -18.93 20.56
CA SER A 333 25.14 -19.67 19.67
C SER A 333 24.75 -19.49 18.20
N PRO A 334 25.71 -19.22 17.29
CA PRO A 334 25.42 -18.87 15.92
C PRO A 334 25.33 -20.14 15.05
N GLN A 335 24.23 -20.35 14.34
CA GLN A 335 24.23 -21.29 13.21
C GLN A 335 23.23 -20.88 12.11
N ALA A 336 23.84 -20.71 10.92
CA ALA A 336 23.38 -20.62 9.54
C ALA A 336 21.87 -20.43 9.24
N ALA A 337 21.55 -19.27 8.65
CA ALA A 337 20.28 -19.02 7.94
C ALA A 337 20.41 -19.41 6.45
N SER A 338 19.37 -20.06 5.92
CA SER A 338 19.16 -20.34 4.50
C SER A 338 18.70 -19.07 3.75
N PRO A 339 18.95 -18.97 2.43
CA PRO A 339 18.78 -17.73 1.69
C PRO A 339 17.33 -17.59 1.18
N GLN A 340 16.51 -16.82 1.88
CA GLN A 340 15.40 -16.11 1.26
C GLN A 340 15.71 -14.62 1.33
N THR A 341 15.91 -14.03 0.16
CA THR A 341 16.33 -12.64 -0.06
C THR A 341 15.20 -11.67 0.32
N GLU A 342 15.04 -11.36 1.61
CA GLU A 342 14.09 -10.31 2.08
C GLU A 342 14.65 -9.45 3.23
N ASP A 343 15.98 -9.32 3.38
CA ASP A 343 16.59 -8.58 4.50
C ASP A 343 17.29 -7.27 4.11
N HIS A 344 16.76 -6.56 3.10
CA HIS A 344 17.28 -5.24 2.67
C HIS A 344 16.27 -4.09 2.80
N LEU A 345 15.22 -4.22 3.61
CA LEU A 345 14.39 -3.07 3.96
C LEU A 345 14.96 -2.35 5.19
N GLU A 346 15.41 -1.11 4.99
CA GLU A 346 15.84 -0.15 6.04
C GLU A 346 14.69 0.31 6.97
N LEU A 347 13.72 -0.55 7.26
CA LEU A 347 12.88 -0.38 8.46
C LEU A 347 13.77 -0.74 9.66
N ARG A 348 14.56 0.25 10.10
CA ARG A 348 15.53 0.22 11.22
C ARG A 348 15.42 -1.01 12.13
N LYS A 349 16.58 -1.64 12.37
CA LYS A 349 16.85 -2.68 13.39
C LYS A 349 16.46 -2.31 14.83
N ASP A 350 15.85 -1.14 15.06
CA ASP A 350 15.49 -0.59 16.37
C ASP A 350 13.98 -0.73 16.71
N CYS A 351 13.17 -1.29 15.81
CA CYS A 351 11.76 -1.52 16.10
C CYS A 351 11.61 -2.73 17.03
N ASN A 352 11.56 -2.49 18.34
CA ASN A 352 10.97 -3.46 19.26
C ASN A 352 9.53 -3.71 18.78
N ASN A 353 9.25 -4.89 18.20
CA ASN A 353 7.95 -5.18 17.60
C ASN A 353 6.91 -5.32 18.70
N SER A 354 6.21 -4.22 18.96
CA SER A 354 5.16 -4.16 19.97
C SER A 354 3.89 -4.88 19.54
N VAL A 355 3.68 -5.05 18.23
CA VAL A 355 2.52 -5.75 17.67
C VAL A 355 2.73 -7.25 17.84
N GLU A 356 1.79 -7.90 18.52
CA GLU A 356 1.84 -9.32 18.86
C GLU A 356 0.98 -10.16 17.91
N SER A 357 -0.07 -9.56 17.32
CA SER A 357 -0.93 -10.26 16.36
C SER A 357 -1.65 -9.34 15.39
N CYS A 358 -1.95 -9.89 14.21
CA CYS A 358 -2.83 -9.30 13.21
C CYS A 358 -4.06 -10.22 13.04
N LYS A 359 -5.26 -9.67 13.10
CA LYS A 359 -6.53 -10.40 12.99
C LYS A 359 -7.27 -9.95 11.74
N SER A 360 -7.53 -10.90 10.84
CA SER A 360 -8.32 -10.69 9.63
C SER A 360 -9.81 -10.64 9.96
N ILE A 361 -10.51 -9.60 9.49
CA ILE A 361 -11.97 -9.50 9.52
C ILE A 361 -12.45 -9.37 8.07
N LEU A 362 -13.14 -10.40 7.58
CA LEU A 362 -13.71 -10.43 6.25
C LEU A 362 -15.12 -9.82 6.25
N VAL A 363 -15.37 -8.83 5.41
CA VAL A 363 -16.69 -8.23 5.22
C VAL A 363 -17.38 -8.80 3.98
N CYS A 364 -18.72 -8.77 3.97
CA CYS A 364 -19.55 -9.37 2.92
C CYS A 364 -20.02 -8.36 1.85
N THR A 365 -19.38 -7.18 1.79
CA THR A 365 -19.82 -6.03 0.98
C THR A 365 -19.10 -5.90 -0.37
N GLY A 366 -18.15 -6.79 -0.68
CA GLY A 366 -17.27 -6.69 -1.84
C GLY A 366 -17.07 -8.01 -2.61
N VAL A 367 -15.81 -8.42 -2.83
CA VAL A 367 -15.41 -9.63 -3.56
C VAL A 367 -16.06 -10.86 -2.92
N TYR A 368 -15.91 -11.00 -1.61
CA TYR A 368 -16.61 -12.01 -0.84
C TYR A 368 -18.08 -11.62 -0.64
N ARG A 369 -18.97 -12.57 -0.91
CA ARG A 369 -20.41 -12.47 -0.61
C ARG A 369 -20.83 -13.68 0.20
N HIS A 370 -21.51 -13.44 1.32
CA HIS A 370 -22.11 -14.52 2.08
C HIS A 370 -23.38 -14.99 1.37
N ASN A 371 -23.44 -16.24 0.95
CA ASN A 371 -24.64 -16.84 0.36
C ASN A 371 -25.68 -17.03 1.47
N ALA A 372 -26.58 -16.07 1.64
CA ALA A 372 -27.73 -16.21 2.54
C ALA A 372 -28.91 -16.98 1.90
N ASP A 373 -28.87 -17.25 0.59
CA ASP A 373 -29.93 -17.98 -0.15
C ASP A 373 -29.34 -19.12 -1.00
N GLY A 374 -29.37 -20.36 -0.48
CA GLY A 374 -29.06 -21.58 -1.22
C GLY A 374 -29.24 -22.84 -0.34
N PRO A 375 -30.00 -23.86 -0.78
CA PRO A 375 -30.60 -24.85 0.12
C PRO A 375 -29.57 -25.82 0.70
N SER A 376 -29.94 -26.39 1.85
CA SER A 376 -29.39 -27.62 2.39
C SER A 376 -29.40 -28.72 1.33
N ASN A 377 -28.31 -28.87 0.61
CA ASN A 377 -27.98 -30.06 -0.15
C ASN A 377 -26.47 -30.20 -0.15
N THR A 378 -26.01 -31.09 0.72
CA THR A 378 -24.79 -31.88 0.58
C THR A 378 -24.69 -32.40 -0.86
N LYS A 379 -24.10 -31.60 -1.72
CA LYS A 379 -23.20 -32.09 -2.76
C LYS A 379 -21.87 -31.48 -2.42
N GLU A 380 -20.91 -32.33 -2.11
CA GLU A 380 -19.49 -32.02 -2.27
C GLU A 380 -19.30 -31.49 -3.69
N CYS A 381 -19.52 -30.20 -3.90
CA CYS A 381 -18.87 -29.50 -4.96
C CYS A 381 -17.46 -29.31 -4.43
N THR A 382 -16.63 -30.31 -4.65
CA THR A 382 -15.18 -30.20 -4.67
C THR A 382 -14.83 -29.22 -5.80
N THR A 383 -15.25 -27.96 -5.69
CA THR A 383 -14.54 -26.88 -6.34
C THR A 383 -13.18 -26.91 -5.69
N GLU A 384 -12.22 -27.55 -6.34
CA GLU A 384 -10.81 -27.23 -6.16
C GLU A 384 -10.74 -25.72 -5.99
N THR A 385 -10.27 -25.27 -4.83
CA THR A 385 -10.20 -23.85 -4.52
C THR A 385 -9.18 -23.27 -5.48
N VAL A 386 -9.64 -22.71 -6.59
CA VAL A 386 -8.76 -22.20 -7.65
C VAL A 386 -7.90 -21.10 -7.05
N PHE A 387 -6.59 -21.32 -6.98
CA PHE A 387 -5.66 -20.33 -6.46
C PHE A 387 -5.53 -19.19 -7.46
N HIS A 388 -6.03 -18.02 -7.06
CA HIS A 388 -5.97 -16.78 -7.84
C HIS A 388 -4.85 -15.84 -7.39
N GLY A 389 -3.97 -16.28 -6.48
CA GLY A 389 -2.82 -15.51 -6.04
C GLY A 389 -1.69 -15.56 -7.07
N HIS A 390 -0.71 -14.69 -6.88
CA HIS A 390 0.49 -14.65 -7.72
C HIS A 390 1.35 -15.92 -7.53
N ARG A 391 1.94 -16.44 -8.62
CA ARG A 391 2.69 -17.71 -8.62
C ARG A 391 3.88 -17.78 -7.65
N ASP A 392 4.50 -16.63 -7.38
CA ASP A 392 5.68 -16.53 -6.50
C ASP A 392 5.28 -16.55 -5.00
N PHE A 393 3.98 -16.58 -4.71
CA PHE A 393 3.47 -16.83 -3.36
C PHE A 393 3.12 -18.31 -3.23
N CYS A 394 3.82 -19.02 -2.33
CA CYS A 394 3.44 -20.38 -1.99
C CYS A 394 2.04 -20.36 -1.37
N PHE A 395 1.08 -20.99 -2.04
CA PHE A 395 -0.29 -21.02 -1.58
C PHE A 395 -0.43 -21.93 -0.36
N ASP A 396 -0.88 -21.35 0.74
CA ASP A 396 -1.30 -22.06 1.94
C ASP A 396 -2.82 -21.84 2.12
N PRO A 397 -3.65 -22.87 1.85
CA PRO A 397 -5.10 -22.78 2.00
C PRO A 397 -5.55 -22.38 3.41
N SER A 398 -4.74 -22.63 4.45
CA SER A 398 -5.10 -22.24 5.82
C SER A 398 -5.11 -20.72 6.01
N LEU A 399 -4.45 -19.97 5.12
CA LEU A 399 -4.35 -18.51 5.22
C LEU A 399 -5.51 -17.77 4.56
N VAL A 400 -6.40 -18.44 3.82
CA VAL A 400 -7.61 -17.80 3.29
C VAL A 400 -8.76 -17.74 4.30
N GLU A 401 -8.64 -18.44 5.42
CA GLU A 401 -9.66 -18.44 6.48
C GLU A 401 -9.54 -17.18 7.35
N ALA A 402 -10.59 -16.35 7.36
CA ALA A 402 -10.61 -15.14 8.16
C ALA A 402 -10.76 -15.45 9.66
N SER A 403 -10.10 -14.67 10.52
CA SER A 403 -10.30 -14.80 11.98
C SER A 403 -11.76 -14.52 12.36
N TYR A 404 -12.42 -13.64 11.62
CA TYR A 404 -13.83 -13.29 11.80
C TYR A 404 -14.47 -12.95 10.45
N ILE A 405 -15.76 -13.25 10.31
CA ILE A 405 -16.59 -12.83 9.17
C ILE A 405 -17.74 -11.99 9.72
N VAL A 406 -17.99 -10.84 9.11
CA VAL A 406 -19.06 -9.91 9.51
C VAL A 406 -19.77 -9.34 8.28
N GLN A 407 -20.94 -8.74 8.47
CA GLN A 407 -21.71 -8.24 7.34
C GLN A 407 -21.02 -7.05 6.66
N ASP A 408 -20.58 -6.07 7.45
CA ASP A 408 -19.97 -4.84 6.95
C ASP A 408 -18.89 -4.27 7.89
N VAL A 409 -18.29 -3.15 7.47
CA VAL A 409 -17.21 -2.47 8.21
C VAL A 409 -17.63 -1.93 9.58
N ASN A 410 -18.90 -1.57 9.78
CA ASN A 410 -19.37 -1.10 11.08
C ASN A 410 -19.48 -2.25 12.08
N ASP A 411 -19.91 -3.42 11.63
CA ASP A 411 -19.87 -4.64 12.44
C ASP A 411 -18.44 -5.06 12.77
N ALA A 412 -17.50 -4.90 11.83
CA ALA A 412 -16.08 -5.15 12.07
C ALA A 412 -15.52 -4.28 13.22
N VAL A 413 -15.83 -2.98 13.21
CA VAL A 413 -15.41 -2.05 14.26
C VAL A 413 -16.04 -2.41 15.61
N GLN A 414 -17.34 -2.74 15.64
CA GLN A 414 -18.03 -3.15 16.86
C GLN A 414 -17.44 -4.44 17.44
N LEU A 415 -17.13 -5.42 16.59
CA LEU A 415 -16.50 -6.66 16.98
C LEU A 415 -15.13 -6.42 17.63
N ALA A 416 -14.28 -5.61 17.00
CA ALA A 416 -12.96 -5.27 17.54
C ALA A 416 -13.08 -4.51 18.87
N PHE A 417 -14.01 -3.55 18.99
CA PHE A 417 -14.26 -2.85 20.25
C PHE A 417 -14.68 -3.82 21.37
N LYS A 418 -15.57 -4.78 21.07
CA LYS A 418 -15.96 -5.83 22.02
C LYS A 418 -14.77 -6.71 22.42
N LYS A 419 -13.90 -7.09 21.49
CA LYS A 419 -12.71 -7.91 21.77
C LYS A 419 -11.66 -7.16 22.61
N GLU A 420 -11.60 -5.84 22.48
CA GLU A 420 -10.66 -4.98 23.20
C GLU A 420 -11.22 -4.38 24.48
N ASN A 421 -12.48 -4.65 24.81
CA ASN A 421 -13.24 -3.97 25.88
C ASN A 421 -13.13 -2.44 25.77
N TRP A 422 -13.29 -1.94 24.55
CA TRP A 422 -13.18 -0.52 24.21
C TRP A 422 -14.56 0.12 24.13
N SER A 423 -14.78 1.13 24.97
CA SER A 423 -16.05 1.91 25.08
C SER A 423 -15.87 3.29 24.48
#